data_AF-A0A523QX90-F1
#
_entry.id   AF-A0A523QX90-F1
#
_cell.length_a   1.000
_cell.length_b   1.000
_cell.length_c   1.000
_cell.angle_alpha   90.00
_cell.angle_beta   90.00
_cell.angle_gamma   90.00
#
_symmetry.space_group_name_H-M   'P 1'
#
loop_
_entity.id
_entity.type
_entity.pdbx_description
1 polymer ?
#
loop_
_entity_poly.entity_id
_entity_poly.type
_entity_poly.pdbx_seq_one_letter_code
_entity_poly.pdbx_strand_id
1 'polypeptide(L)'
;MALSPVTILGQDGPGGVYLLRIQVAKNASIRFGQYRLGGLLEVEIRAGEYVYVGSAQGQRGSTTLASRLLRHTARTENKPSHLIQIVLADRLQSEGLDGAKPKGKSMHWHVDYLLDLERV
;
A
#
# COMPACT_ATOMS: atom_id res chain seq x y z
N MET A 1 22.04 -15.03 -2.46
CA MET A 1 20.82 -14.85 -3.28
C MET A 1 19.94 -13.88 -2.52
N ALA A 2 19.78 -12.64 -2.99
CA ALA A 2 18.90 -11.69 -2.30
C ALA A 2 17.44 -12.14 -2.50
N LEU A 3 16.69 -12.28 -1.41
CA LEU A 3 15.25 -12.57 -1.49
C LEU A 3 14.57 -11.42 -2.24
N SER A 4 13.67 -11.74 -3.17
CA SER A 4 12.83 -10.74 -3.82
C SER A 4 12.02 -10.00 -2.74
N PRO A 5 11.89 -8.66 -2.81
CA PRO A 5 11.08 -7.90 -1.84
C PRO A 5 9.58 -8.23 -1.93
N VAL A 6 9.16 -9.00 -2.94
CA VAL A 6 7.77 -9.41 -3.17
C VAL A 6 7.69 -10.93 -3.20
N THR A 7 6.86 -11.49 -2.33
CA THR A 7 6.52 -12.92 -2.28
C THR A 7 5.03 -13.08 -2.53
N ILE A 8 4.66 -13.94 -3.49
CA ILE A 8 3.28 -14.27 -3.84
C ILE A 8 3.13 -15.79 -3.68
N LEU A 9 2.10 -16.20 -2.94
CA LEU A 9 1.79 -17.59 -2.64
C LEU A 9 0.27 -17.76 -2.69
N GLY A 10 -0.18 -18.96 -3.05
CA GLY A 10 -1.60 -19.31 -3.05
C GLY A 10 -2.09 -19.77 -4.43
N GLN A 11 -3.41 -19.75 -4.60
CA GLN A 11 -4.06 -20.07 -5.87
C GLN A 11 -4.26 -18.80 -6.70
N ASP A 12 -4.31 -18.97 -8.02
CA ASP A 12 -4.58 -17.89 -8.96
C ASP A 12 -5.96 -17.28 -8.70
N GLY A 13 -6.02 -15.95 -8.72
CA GLY A 13 -7.27 -15.22 -8.55
C GLY A 13 -7.07 -13.72 -8.37
N PRO A 14 -8.11 -12.93 -8.64
CA PRO A 14 -8.04 -11.47 -8.53
C PRO A 14 -8.11 -10.97 -7.08
N GLY A 15 -8.39 -11.84 -6.10
CA GLY A 15 -8.58 -11.50 -4.70
C GLY A 15 -7.65 -12.27 -3.76
N GLY A 16 -7.48 -11.76 -2.55
CA GLY A 16 -6.64 -12.38 -1.53
C GLY A 16 -6.34 -11.49 -0.34
N VAL A 17 -5.33 -11.92 0.43
CA VAL A 17 -4.79 -11.23 1.59
C VAL A 17 -3.37 -10.78 1.25
N TYR A 18 -2.95 -9.66 1.83
CA TYR A 18 -1.59 -9.16 1.68
C TYR A 18 -1.04 -8.66 3.01
N LEU A 19 0.28 -8.71 3.09
CA LEU A 19 1.06 -8.11 4.16
C LEU A 19 1.98 -7.06 3.54
N LEU A 20 2.00 -5.86 4.13
CA LEU A 20 2.99 -4.84 3.81
C LEU A 20 3.96 -4.76 4.98
N ARG A 21 5.24 -5.03 4.73
CA ARG A 21 6.31 -4.72 5.67
C ARG A 21 6.76 -3.29 5.42
N ILE A 22 6.65 -2.44 6.44
CA ILE A 22 6.82 -1.00 6.35
C ILE A 22 7.93 -0.59 7.31
N GLN A 23 8.95 0.09 6.80
CA GLN A 23 10.02 0.66 7.62
C GLN A 23 9.76 2.15 7.80
N VAL A 24 9.40 2.56 9.01
CA VAL A 24 9.27 3.97 9.36
C VAL A 24 10.63 4.47 9.81
N ALA A 25 11.24 5.36 9.03
CA ALA A 25 12.62 5.80 9.27
C ALA A 25 12.76 6.78 10.44
N LYS A 26 11.70 7.54 10.74
CA LYS A 26 11.67 8.58 11.79
C LYS A 26 10.30 8.64 12.42
N ASN A 27 10.23 9.04 13.69
CA ASN A 27 8.95 9.32 14.32
C ASN A 27 8.15 10.30 13.46
N ALA A 28 6.87 10.01 13.28
CA ALA A 28 5.96 10.79 12.46
C ALA A 28 4.66 11.01 13.22
N SER A 29 4.08 12.19 13.02
CA SER A 29 2.70 12.45 13.44
C SER A 29 1.80 12.38 12.21
N ILE A 30 0.75 11.57 12.29
CA ILE A 30 -0.20 11.38 11.20
C ILE A 30 -1.57 11.85 11.66
N ARG A 31 -2.24 12.61 10.81
CA ARG A 31 -3.62 13.04 11.03
C ARG A 31 -4.55 12.20 10.16
N PHE A 32 -5.41 11.42 10.80
CA PHE A 32 -6.42 10.60 10.11
C PHE A 32 -7.74 11.35 10.02
N GLY A 33 -8.14 11.73 8.80
CA GLY A 33 -9.49 12.18 8.43
C GLY A 33 -10.19 13.16 9.38
N GLN A 34 -11.50 13.34 9.18
CA GLN A 34 -12.41 13.89 10.19
C GLN A 34 -13.01 12.70 10.94
N TYR A 35 -12.59 12.47 12.19
CA TYR A 35 -13.20 11.44 13.04
C TYR A 35 -14.68 11.78 13.27
N ARG A 36 -15.52 10.81 13.67
CA ARG A 36 -17.00 10.86 13.80
C ARG A 36 -17.61 12.09 14.53
N LEU A 37 -16.81 13.01 15.06
CA LEU A 37 -17.20 14.25 15.75
C LEU A 37 -16.48 15.51 15.20
N GLY A 38 -15.94 15.48 13.98
CA GLY A 38 -15.32 16.63 13.31
C GLY A 38 -13.87 16.93 13.70
N GLY A 39 -13.28 16.16 14.61
CA GLY A 39 -11.88 16.30 15.03
C GLY A 39 -10.92 15.52 14.14
N LEU A 40 -9.75 16.09 13.85
CA LEU A 40 -8.61 15.34 13.32
C LEU A 40 -8.05 14.46 14.45
N LEU A 41 -7.98 13.14 14.23
CA LEU A 41 -7.25 12.27 15.15
C LEU A 41 -5.77 12.32 14.78
N GLU A 42 -4.97 12.90 15.67
CA GLU A 42 -3.51 12.90 15.55
C GLU A 42 -2.94 11.68 16.27
N VAL A 43 -2.13 10.89 15.56
CA VAL A 43 -1.50 9.68 16.08
C VAL A 43 -0.01 9.73 15.83
N GLU A 44 0.76 9.52 16.89
CA GLU A 44 2.21 9.39 16.81
C GLU A 44 2.58 7.96 16.39
N ILE A 45 3.39 7.86 15.33
CA ILE A 45 4.01 6.63 14.86
C ILE A 45 5.50 6.74 15.15
N ARG A 46 6.05 5.79 15.92
CA ARG A 46 7.48 5.76 16.22
C ARG A 46 8.27 5.20 15.03
N ALA A 47 9.55 5.56 14.94
CA ALA A 47 10.46 4.87 14.02
C ALA A 47 10.52 3.39 14.36
N GLY A 48 10.54 2.54 13.34
CA GLY A 48 10.53 1.09 13.53
C GLY A 48 9.93 0.32 12.37
N GLU A 49 9.83 -0.98 12.56
CA GLU A 49 9.21 -1.90 11.60
C GLU A 49 7.75 -2.15 11.94
N TYR A 50 6.91 -2.09 10.92
CA TYR A 50 5.48 -2.31 11.01
C TYR A 50 5.04 -3.34 9.98
N VAL A 51 4.02 -4.11 10.34
CA VAL A 51 3.32 -4.98 9.42
C VAL A 51 1.88 -4.51 9.32
N TYR A 52 1.46 -4.18 8.10
CA TYR A 52 0.06 -3.93 7.80
C TYR A 52 -0.54 -5.15 7.13
N VAL A 53 -1.70 -5.60 7.61
CA VAL A 53 -2.44 -6.73 7.05
C VAL A 53 -3.72 -6.20 6.42
N GLY A 54 -3.98 -6.60 5.20
CA GLY A 54 -5.20 -6.23 4.50
C GLY A 54 -5.68 -7.31 3.55
N SER A 55 -6.88 -7.11 3.01
CA SER A 55 -7.45 -7.98 1.99
C SER A 55 -8.06 -7.17 0.85
N ALA A 56 -8.21 -7.83 -0.28
CA ALA A 56 -8.88 -7.28 -1.45
C ALA A 56 -9.67 -8.43 -2.09
N GLN A 57 -10.99 -8.28 -2.18
CA GLN A 57 -11.89 -9.35 -2.62
C GLN A 57 -12.57 -9.04 -3.96
N GLY A 58 -12.14 -7.95 -4.62
CA GLY A 58 -12.68 -7.54 -5.91
C GLY A 58 -12.34 -8.54 -7.00
N GLN A 59 -13.30 -8.76 -7.90
CA GLN A 59 -13.13 -9.64 -9.05
C GLN A 59 -12.61 -8.91 -10.29
N ARG A 60 -12.78 -7.58 -10.34
CA ARG A 60 -12.35 -6.71 -11.45
C ARG A 60 -12.06 -5.29 -10.97
N GLY A 61 -11.20 -4.58 -11.69
CA GLY A 61 -10.92 -3.17 -11.46
C GLY A 61 -10.17 -2.87 -10.16
N SER A 62 -10.40 -1.68 -9.60
CA SER A 62 -9.61 -1.10 -8.50
C SER A 62 -9.73 -1.81 -7.14
N THR A 63 -10.64 -2.78 -7.02
CA THR A 63 -10.88 -3.55 -5.80
C THR A 63 -10.19 -4.92 -5.80
N THR A 64 -9.52 -5.29 -6.89
CA THR A 64 -8.67 -6.49 -6.97
C THR A 64 -7.41 -6.36 -6.11
N LEU A 65 -6.79 -7.49 -5.79
CA LEU A 65 -5.54 -7.58 -5.03
C LEU A 65 -4.40 -6.80 -5.68
N ALA A 66 -4.18 -7.03 -6.97
CA ALA A 66 -3.12 -6.38 -7.73
C ALA A 66 -3.28 -4.86 -7.74
N SER A 67 -4.48 -4.36 -8.08
CA SER A 67 -4.76 -2.92 -8.05
C SER A 67 -4.65 -2.33 -6.64
N ARG A 68 -5.06 -3.08 -5.59
CA ARG A 68 -4.96 -2.62 -4.20
C ARG A 68 -3.50 -2.47 -3.76
N LEU A 69 -2.67 -3.46 -4.05
CA LEU A 69 -1.25 -3.44 -3.73
C LEU A 69 -0.54 -2.29 -4.45
N LEU A 70 -0.75 -2.14 -5.76
CA LEU A 70 -0.15 -1.06 -6.54
C LEU A 70 -0.61 0.31 -6.05
N ARG A 71 -1.86 0.46 -5.61
CA ARG A 71 -2.34 1.70 -5.00
C ARG A 71 -1.62 2.04 -3.69
N HIS A 72 -1.29 1.06 -2.85
CA HIS A 72 -0.53 1.32 -1.62
C HIS A 72 0.89 1.84 -1.91
N THR A 73 1.46 1.46 -3.05
CA THR A 73 2.77 1.99 -3.50
C THR A 73 2.70 3.39 -4.11
N ALA A 74 1.52 3.91 -4.43
CA ALA A 74 1.36 5.28 -4.92
C ALA A 74 1.32 6.28 -3.75
N ARG A 75 1.63 7.53 -4.06
CA ARG A 75 1.45 8.69 -3.17
C ARG A 75 0.51 9.71 -3.83
N THR A 76 -0.04 10.62 -3.03
CA THR A 76 -0.93 11.70 -3.47
C THR A 76 -0.13 12.88 -4.05
N GLU A 77 -0.83 13.85 -4.63
CA GLU A 77 -0.27 15.17 -5.02
C GLU A 77 1.03 15.12 -5.84
N ASN A 78 1.10 14.21 -6.81
CA ASN A 78 2.26 14.01 -7.70
C ASN A 78 3.57 13.61 -6.99
N LYS A 79 3.52 13.23 -5.71
CA LYS A 79 4.68 12.67 -5.01
C LYS A 79 5.13 11.39 -5.74
N PRO A 80 6.45 11.12 -5.79
CA PRO A 80 6.95 9.91 -6.40
C PRO A 80 6.41 8.67 -5.67
N SER A 81 6.00 7.66 -6.43
CA SER A 81 5.65 6.35 -5.89
C SER A 81 6.80 5.74 -5.10
N HIS A 82 6.47 4.80 -4.22
CA HIS A 82 7.44 3.95 -3.55
C HIS A 82 8.27 3.15 -4.57
N LEU A 83 9.58 3.01 -4.31
CA LEU A 83 10.51 2.31 -5.21
C LEU A 83 10.08 0.86 -5.50
N ILE A 84 9.44 0.20 -4.55
CA ILE A 84 8.93 -1.16 -4.70
C ILE A 84 7.85 -1.29 -5.78
N GLN A 85 7.21 -0.19 -6.21
CA GLN A 85 6.12 -0.22 -7.20
C GLN A 85 6.53 -0.93 -8.49
N ILE A 86 7.75 -0.70 -8.98
CA ILE A 86 8.25 -1.28 -10.24
C ILE A 86 8.37 -2.80 -10.08
N VAL A 87 9.08 -3.24 -9.04
CA VAL A 87 9.30 -4.68 -8.77
C VAL A 87 7.98 -5.39 -8.49
N LEU A 88 7.04 -4.73 -7.80
CA LEU A 88 5.70 -5.25 -7.55
C LEU A 88 4.91 -5.40 -8.86
N ALA A 89 4.91 -4.39 -9.73
CA ALA A 89 4.21 -4.45 -11.01
C ALA A 89 4.72 -5.60 -11.89
N ASP A 90 6.05 -5.72 -12.01
CA ASP A 90 6.68 -6.78 -12.79
C ASP A 90 6.34 -8.16 -12.22
N ARG A 91 6.39 -8.30 -10.89
CA ARG A 91 6.07 -9.57 -10.23
C ARG A 91 4.60 -9.93 -10.40
N LEU A 92 3.67 -8.97 -10.27
CA LEU A 92 2.24 -9.22 -10.51
C LEU A 92 2.00 -9.69 -11.96
N GLN A 93 2.61 -9.04 -12.95
CA GLN A 93 2.49 -9.44 -14.36
C GLN A 93 3.02 -10.85 -14.61
N SER A 94 4.14 -11.24 -13.98
CA SER A 94 4.68 -12.60 -14.14
C SER A 94 3.77 -13.69 -13.57
N GLU A 95 2.89 -13.35 -12.63
CA GLU A 95 1.87 -14.26 -12.07
C GLU A 95 0.51 -14.10 -12.77
N GLY A 96 0.45 -13.43 -13.93
CA GLY A 96 -0.79 -13.23 -14.70
C GLY A 96 -1.77 -12.22 -14.09
N LEU A 97 -1.34 -11.41 -13.12
CA LEU A 97 -2.14 -10.36 -12.49
C LEU A 97 -1.91 -8.99 -13.15
N ASP A 98 -2.87 -8.08 -12.98
CA ASP A 98 -2.79 -6.73 -13.53
C ASP A 98 -1.67 -5.90 -12.86
N GLY A 99 -0.63 -5.58 -13.62
CA GLY A 99 0.48 -4.72 -13.19
C GLY A 99 0.31 -3.24 -13.53
N ALA A 100 -0.86 -2.79 -13.99
CA ALA A 100 -1.06 -1.42 -14.44
C ALA A 100 -0.88 -0.40 -13.30
N LYS A 101 -0.10 0.67 -13.57
CA LYS A 101 0.12 1.75 -12.60
C LYS A 101 -1.20 2.44 -12.25
N PRO A 102 -1.44 2.77 -10.96
CA PRO A 102 -2.65 3.46 -10.55
C PRO A 102 -2.68 4.88 -11.13
N LYS A 103 -3.83 5.29 -11.66
CA LYS A 103 -4.04 6.64 -12.25
C LYS A 103 -4.04 7.78 -11.23
N GLY A 104 -4.13 7.46 -9.94
CA GLY A 104 -4.14 8.41 -8.84
C GLY A 104 -4.45 7.72 -7.52
N LYS A 105 -4.17 8.39 -6.40
CA LYS A 105 -4.44 7.90 -5.06
C LYS A 105 -5.36 8.86 -4.32
N SER A 106 -6.48 8.33 -3.84
CA SER A 106 -7.31 8.97 -2.83
C SER A 106 -7.05 8.33 -1.47
N MET A 107 -7.15 9.09 -0.39
CA MET A 107 -6.89 8.61 0.97
C MET A 107 -8.14 7.90 1.50
N HIS A 108 -8.14 6.58 1.54
CA HIS A 108 -9.28 5.79 2.01
C HIS A 108 -8.95 4.95 3.24
N TRP A 109 -7.72 4.45 3.33
CA TRP A 109 -7.30 3.57 4.42
C TRP A 109 -6.35 4.33 5.35
N HIS A 110 -6.39 4.06 6.65
CA HIS A 110 -5.46 4.71 7.59
C HIS A 110 -3.99 4.49 7.19
N VAL A 111 -3.65 3.28 6.70
CA VAL A 111 -2.30 3.00 6.19
C VAL A 111 -1.89 3.90 5.02
N ASP A 112 -2.84 4.41 4.23
CA ASP A 112 -2.53 5.28 3.10
C ASP A 112 -1.87 6.57 3.59
N TYR A 113 -2.28 7.10 4.75
CA TYR A 113 -1.70 8.29 5.39
C TYR A 113 -0.26 8.07 5.83
N LEU A 114 0.06 6.88 6.34
CA LEU A 114 1.44 6.51 6.66
C LEU A 114 2.28 6.37 5.39
N LEU A 115 1.75 5.67 4.38
CA LEU A 115 2.46 5.42 3.12
C LEU A 115 2.59 6.68 2.25
N ASP A 116 1.88 7.76 2.54
CA ASP A 116 2.00 9.03 1.82
C ASP A 116 3.17 9.91 2.30
N LEU A 117 3.81 9.52 3.41
CA LEU A 117 5.03 10.14 3.89
C LEU A 117 6.22 9.80 2.98
N GLU A 118 7.16 10.74 2.83
CA GLU A 118 8.36 10.55 1.98
C GLU A 118 9.39 9.58 2.58
N ARG A 119 9.38 9.39 3.90
CA ARG A 119 10.37 8.62 4.67
C ARG A 119 9.76 7.36 5.30
N VAL A 120 8.97 6.68 4.50
CA VAL A 120 8.32 5.38 4.74
C VAL A 120 8.55 4.52 3.51
#